data_AF-A0A0C5BYE4-F1
#
_entry.id   AF-A0A0C5BYE4-F1
#
_cell.length_a   1.000
_cell.length_b   1.000
_cell.length_c   1.000
_cell.angle_alpha   90.00
_cell.angle_beta   90.00
_cell.angle_gamma   90.00
#
_symmetry.space_group_name_H-M   'P 1'
#
loop_
_entity.id
_entity.type
_entity.pdbx_description
1 polymer ?
#
loop_
_entity_poly.entity_id
_entity_poly.type
_entity_poly.pdbx_seq_one_letter_code
_entity_poly.pdbx_strand_id
1 'polypeptide(L)'
;MILHFIFVVKEEELKERQFEYEYVKKMAQFFKVWIKEKFGKDYEIKCDQMITKPTSILQKLDTHTLLRDHDQRGKDIYHFYLTHFRPMWTDCTCEGYHAENFGMVFWVKPKEPNNELYLAEKNCTTVSHEILHEQLRQMGRKKHAREVHDIWTKHLFEQLEFEQYDENFKRTDGKPMFLTMDTRELNL
;
A
#
# COMPACT_ATOMS: atom_id res chain seq x y z
N MET A 1 -14.57 -0.29 10.05
CA MET A 1 -14.36 0.49 8.81
C MET A 1 -14.03 -0.50 7.69
N ILE A 2 -14.18 -0.14 6.41
CA ILE A 2 -13.77 -1.01 5.30
C ILE A 2 -12.44 -0.50 4.75
N LEU A 3 -11.48 -1.40 4.55
CA LEU A 3 -10.25 -1.15 3.80
C LEU A 3 -10.31 -2.00 2.53
N HIS A 4 -10.35 -1.32 1.39
CA HIS A 4 -10.54 -1.93 0.08
C HIS A 4 -9.28 -1.76 -0.76
N PHE A 5 -8.52 -2.85 -0.92
CA PHE A 5 -7.39 -2.90 -1.83
C PHE A 5 -7.86 -3.11 -3.27
N ILE A 6 -7.40 -2.27 -4.18
CA ILE A 6 -7.79 -2.27 -5.59
C ILE A 6 -6.52 -2.48 -6.41
N PHE A 7 -6.36 -3.67 -6.98
CA PHE A 7 -5.22 -3.99 -7.82
C PHE A 7 -5.49 -3.51 -9.25
N VAL A 8 -4.81 -2.44 -9.66
CA VAL A 8 -5.00 -1.84 -10.99
C VAL A 8 -4.08 -2.55 -11.98
N VAL A 9 -4.69 -3.20 -12.98
CA VAL A 9 -3.99 -4.08 -13.92
C VAL A 9 -4.44 -3.81 -15.34
N LYS A 10 -3.51 -3.85 -16.29
CA LYS A 10 -3.85 -3.74 -17.71
C LYS A 10 -4.51 -5.02 -18.20
N GLU A 11 -5.49 -4.89 -19.09
CA GLU A 11 -6.23 -6.03 -19.65
C GLU A 11 -5.29 -7.06 -20.30
N GLU A 12 -4.28 -6.59 -21.02
CA GLU A 12 -3.27 -7.44 -21.67
C GLU A 12 -2.33 -8.15 -20.68
N GLU A 13 -2.23 -7.66 -19.45
CA GLU A 13 -1.38 -8.20 -18.38
C GLU A 13 -2.16 -9.09 -17.39
N LEU A 14 -3.48 -9.21 -17.53
CA LEU A 14 -4.33 -9.83 -16.50
C LEU A 14 -3.89 -11.24 -16.10
N LYS A 15 -3.52 -12.08 -17.09
CA LYS A 15 -3.10 -13.47 -16.85
C LYS A 15 -1.71 -13.56 -16.23
N GLU A 16 -0.78 -12.70 -16.66
CA GLU A 16 0.61 -12.74 -16.16
C GLU A 16 0.75 -12.16 -14.75
N ARG A 17 -0.14 -11.24 -14.35
CA ARG A 17 -0.12 -10.58 -13.03
C ARG A 17 -0.90 -11.34 -11.96
N GLN A 18 -1.38 -12.56 -12.25
CA GLN A 18 -2.22 -13.31 -11.31
C GLN A 18 -1.49 -13.65 -10.02
N PHE A 19 -0.19 -13.97 -10.11
CA PHE A 19 0.65 -14.24 -8.94
C PHE A 19 0.66 -13.05 -7.98
N GLU A 20 0.88 -11.84 -8.50
CA GLU A 20 0.87 -10.64 -7.65
C GLU A 20 -0.50 -10.35 -7.09
N TYR A 21 -1.58 -10.62 -7.82
CA TYR A 21 -2.92 -10.45 -7.28
C TYR A 21 -3.21 -11.41 -6.12
N GLU A 22 -2.78 -12.66 -6.19
CA GLU A 22 -2.88 -13.59 -5.05
C GLU A 22 -2.02 -13.13 -3.86
N TYR A 23 -0.83 -12.59 -4.12
CA TYR A 23 -0.02 -11.95 -3.08
C TYR A 23 -0.75 -10.76 -2.44
N VAL A 24 -1.37 -9.89 -3.23
CA VAL A 24 -2.14 -8.73 -2.75
C VAL A 24 -3.27 -9.16 -1.81
N LYS A 25 -3.99 -10.25 -2.12
CA LYS A 25 -5.03 -10.77 -1.22
C LYS A 25 -4.47 -11.18 0.14
N LYS A 26 -3.32 -11.86 0.16
CA LYS A 26 -2.64 -12.24 1.42
C LYS A 26 -2.16 -11.00 2.16
N MET A 27 -1.53 -10.06 1.46
CA MET A 27 -1.07 -8.78 1.97
C MET A 27 -2.20 -7.94 2.58
N ALA A 28 -3.38 -7.94 1.97
CA ALA A 28 -4.54 -7.22 2.48
C ALA A 28 -5.02 -7.79 3.83
N GLN A 29 -5.01 -9.12 3.99
CA GLN A 29 -5.30 -9.77 5.27
C GLN A 29 -4.20 -9.51 6.31
N PHE A 30 -2.94 -9.51 5.88
CA PHE A 30 -1.83 -9.11 6.73
C PHE A 30 -2.04 -7.68 7.29
N PHE A 31 -2.31 -6.70 6.43
CA PHE A 31 -2.52 -5.31 6.87
C PHE A 31 -3.74 -5.14 7.77
N LYS A 32 -4.78 -5.96 7.63
CA LYS A 32 -5.88 -6.00 8.63
C LYS A 32 -5.35 -6.33 10.02
N VAL A 33 -4.55 -7.39 10.14
CA VAL A 33 -3.99 -7.83 11.42
C VAL A 33 -3.01 -6.79 11.95
N TRP A 34 -2.11 -6.30 11.10
CA TRP A 34 -1.12 -5.30 11.47
C TRP A 34 -1.77 -3.98 11.92
N ILE A 35 -2.77 -3.47 11.21
CA ILE A 35 -3.49 -2.25 11.63
C ILE A 35 -4.18 -2.46 12.97
N LYS A 36 -4.81 -3.63 13.18
CA LYS A 36 -5.47 -3.96 14.44
C LYS A 36 -4.49 -4.04 15.60
N GLU A 37 -3.33 -4.64 15.38
CA GLU A 37 -2.26 -4.75 16.39
C GLU A 37 -1.66 -3.39 16.74
N LYS A 38 -1.32 -2.58 15.73
CA LYS A 38 -0.59 -1.32 15.92
C LYS A 38 -1.48 -0.14 16.30
N PHE A 39 -2.75 -0.13 15.88
CA PHE A 39 -3.65 1.02 16.05
C PHE A 39 -4.97 0.68 16.75
N GLY A 40 -5.21 -0.59 17.08
CA GLY A 40 -6.46 -1.02 17.73
C GLY A 40 -7.70 -0.92 16.84
N LYS A 41 -7.55 -0.69 15.53
CA LYS A 41 -8.68 -0.53 14.59
C LYS A 41 -8.98 -1.81 13.84
N ASP A 42 -10.24 -2.22 13.84
CA ASP A 42 -10.70 -3.39 13.09
C ASP A 42 -11.28 -2.96 11.74
N TYR A 43 -10.71 -3.51 10.67
CA TYR A 43 -11.13 -3.29 9.30
C TYR A 43 -11.73 -4.56 8.70
N GLU A 44 -12.85 -4.39 8.01
CA GLU A 44 -13.29 -5.37 7.03
C GLU A 44 -12.44 -5.19 5.75
N ILE A 45 -11.86 -6.27 5.24
CA ILE A 45 -11.02 -6.23 4.04
C ILE A 45 -11.83 -6.59 2.82
N LYS A 46 -11.72 -5.75 1.80
CA LYS A 46 -12.12 -6.06 0.44
C LYS A 46 -10.90 -6.02 -0.47
N CYS A 47 -10.91 -6.86 -1.49
CA CYS A 47 -9.85 -6.92 -2.49
C CYS A 47 -10.49 -7.17 -3.86
N ASP A 48 -10.28 -6.28 -4.81
CA ASP A 48 -10.74 -6.43 -6.19
C ASP A 48 -9.64 -6.03 -7.20
N GLN A 49 -9.96 -6.19 -8.49
CA GLN A 49 -9.11 -5.74 -9.59
C GLN A 49 -9.83 -4.64 -10.35
N MET A 50 -9.10 -3.57 -10.69
CA MET A 50 -9.52 -2.58 -11.65
C MET A 50 -8.81 -2.85 -12.98
N ILE A 51 -9.53 -3.39 -13.95
CA ILE A 51 -8.99 -3.70 -15.28
C ILE A 51 -8.97 -2.43 -16.12
N THR A 52 -7.78 -2.04 -16.57
CA THR A 52 -7.58 -0.88 -17.45
C THR A 52 -7.40 -1.35 -18.87
N LYS A 53 -8.24 -0.88 -19.79
CA LYS A 53 -8.11 -1.18 -21.22
C LYS A 53 -6.96 -0.38 -21.83
N PRO A 54 -6.40 -0.83 -22.97
CA PRO A 54 -5.47 -0.02 -23.75
C PRO A 54 -6.13 1.30 -24.16
N THR A 55 -5.64 2.40 -23.60
CA THR A 55 -6.16 3.75 -23.91
C THR A 55 -5.23 4.49 -24.86
N SER A 56 -5.80 5.33 -25.72
CA SER A 56 -5.06 6.41 -26.38
C SER A 56 -4.28 7.26 -25.35
N ILE A 57 -3.18 7.89 -25.74
CA ILE A 57 -2.36 8.78 -24.87
C ILE A 57 -3.22 9.84 -24.16
N LEU A 58 -4.37 10.23 -24.74
CA LEU A 58 -5.32 11.21 -24.21
C LEU A 58 -6.29 10.67 -23.13
N GLN A 59 -6.36 9.36 -22.92
CA GLN A 59 -7.26 8.69 -21.96
C GLN A 59 -6.49 7.94 -20.86
N LYS A 60 -5.23 8.34 -20.63
CA LYS A 60 -4.34 7.68 -19.69
C LYS A 60 -4.92 7.76 -18.27
N LEU A 61 -5.01 6.61 -17.60
CA LEU A 61 -5.39 6.54 -16.20
C LEU A 61 -4.39 7.35 -15.34
N ASP A 62 -4.93 8.16 -14.44
CA ASP A 62 -4.17 9.05 -13.57
C ASP A 62 -4.79 9.14 -12.16
N THR A 63 -4.13 9.89 -11.27
CA THR A 63 -4.59 10.09 -9.88
C THR A 63 -5.99 10.73 -9.82
N HIS A 64 -6.32 11.67 -10.71
CA HIS A 64 -7.64 12.31 -10.74
C HIS A 64 -8.76 11.31 -11.07
N THR A 65 -8.49 10.39 -12.00
CA THR A 65 -9.44 9.32 -12.33
C THR A 65 -9.68 8.39 -11.15
N LEU A 66 -8.64 8.05 -10.39
CA LEU A 66 -8.77 7.23 -9.18
C LEU A 66 -9.51 7.95 -8.05
N LEU A 67 -9.29 9.26 -7.87
CA LEU A 67 -10.06 10.05 -6.90
C LEU A 67 -11.55 10.09 -7.25
N ARG A 68 -11.90 10.19 -8.53
CA ARG A 68 -13.29 10.10 -8.97
C ARG A 68 -13.90 8.71 -8.71
N ASP A 69 -13.14 7.65 -8.96
CA ASP A 69 -13.57 6.28 -8.64
C ASP A 69 -13.75 6.09 -7.12
N HIS A 70 -12.85 6.60 -6.30
CA HIS A 70 -12.96 6.61 -4.84
C HIS A 70 -14.25 7.32 -4.39
N ASP A 71 -14.53 8.51 -4.93
CA ASP A 71 -15.75 9.27 -4.64
C ASP A 71 -17.02 8.47 -4.97
N GLN A 72 -17.02 7.73 -6.08
CA GLN A 72 -18.13 6.90 -6.52
C GLN A 72 -18.32 5.63 -5.67
N ARG A 73 -17.22 5.04 -5.18
CA ARG A 73 -17.25 3.85 -4.33
C ARG A 73 -17.62 4.14 -2.87
N GLY A 74 -17.54 5.41 -2.46
CA GLY A 74 -17.96 5.89 -1.15
C GLY A 74 -16.79 6.35 -0.29
N LYS A 75 -16.85 7.60 0.17
CA LYS A 75 -15.77 8.28 0.92
C LYS A 75 -15.53 7.74 2.32
N ASP A 76 -16.47 6.98 2.88
CA ASP A 76 -16.34 6.35 4.19
C ASP A 76 -15.54 5.03 4.15
N ILE A 77 -15.19 4.57 2.95
CA ILE A 77 -14.35 3.39 2.71
C ILE A 77 -12.93 3.86 2.44
N TYR A 78 -11.96 3.27 3.14
CA TYR A 78 -10.56 3.49 2.84
C TYR A 78 -10.18 2.69 1.59
N HIS A 79 -10.08 3.37 0.44
CA HIS A 79 -9.67 2.77 -0.82
C HIS A 79 -8.16 2.86 -0.99
N PHE A 80 -7.52 1.73 -1.31
CA PHE A 80 -6.07 1.64 -1.49
C PHE A 80 -5.73 1.08 -2.88
N TYR A 81 -5.23 1.93 -3.77
CA TYR A 81 -4.96 1.60 -5.16
C TYR A 81 -3.51 1.17 -5.37
N LEU A 82 -3.32 -0.01 -5.95
CA LEU A 82 -2.01 -0.55 -6.31
C LEU A 82 -1.83 -0.38 -7.82
N THR A 83 -1.14 0.69 -8.24
CA THR A 83 -1.18 1.19 -9.62
C THR A 83 0.02 0.79 -10.47
N HIS A 84 -0.20 0.56 -11.76
CA HIS A 84 0.89 0.37 -12.74
C HIS A 84 1.50 1.68 -13.26
N PHE A 85 1.13 2.81 -12.66
CA PHE A 85 1.64 4.14 -12.97
C PHE A 85 1.91 4.92 -11.68
N ARG A 86 2.84 5.87 -11.74
CA ARG A 86 3.20 6.72 -10.60
C ARG A 86 2.18 7.84 -10.41
N PRO A 87 1.93 8.29 -9.16
CA PRO A 87 1.19 9.52 -8.94
C PRO A 87 1.88 10.70 -9.66
N MET A 88 1.10 11.61 -10.24
CA MET A 88 1.66 12.76 -10.97
C MET A 88 2.36 13.76 -10.05
N TRP A 89 2.01 13.75 -8.77
CA TRP A 89 2.64 14.54 -7.73
C TRP A 89 2.70 13.70 -6.45
N THR A 90 3.85 13.70 -5.80
CA THR A 90 4.08 13.07 -4.50
C THR A 90 4.93 14.00 -3.66
N ASP A 91 4.63 14.10 -2.38
CA ASP A 91 5.39 14.84 -1.39
C ASP A 91 6.51 13.99 -0.75
N CYS A 92 6.64 12.73 -1.17
CA CYS A 92 7.56 11.75 -0.60
C CYS A 92 8.30 10.94 -1.68
N THR A 93 9.49 10.46 -1.36
CA THR A 93 10.27 9.55 -2.23
C THR A 93 9.68 8.14 -2.33
N CYS A 94 8.61 7.87 -1.58
CA CYS A 94 7.91 6.58 -1.52
C CYS A 94 7.16 6.25 -2.82
N GLU A 95 7.03 7.17 -3.77
CA GLU A 95 6.25 6.98 -5.01
C GLU A 95 4.78 6.61 -4.75
N GLY A 96 4.25 7.09 -3.61
CA GLY A 96 2.86 6.98 -3.19
C GLY A 96 2.15 8.34 -3.09
N TYR A 97 0.84 8.29 -2.91
CA TYR A 97 0.00 9.46 -2.66
C TYR A 97 -1.14 9.07 -1.73
N HIS A 98 -1.38 9.89 -0.71
CA HIS A 98 -2.49 9.72 0.23
C HIS A 98 -3.41 10.95 0.25
N ALA A 99 -4.67 10.69 0.56
CA ALA A 99 -5.67 11.68 0.97
C ALA A 99 -6.62 11.02 1.97
N GLU A 100 -7.65 11.74 2.43
CA GLU A 100 -8.62 11.18 3.38
C GLU A 100 -9.29 9.92 2.81
N ASN A 101 -9.16 8.79 3.53
CA ASN A 101 -9.65 7.48 3.11
C ASN A 101 -9.20 7.06 1.69
N PHE A 102 -8.08 7.59 1.22
CA PHE A 102 -7.50 7.28 -0.09
C PHE A 102 -6.00 7.05 0.03
N GLY A 103 -5.52 5.93 -0.49
CA GLY A 103 -4.10 5.66 -0.66
C GLY A 103 -3.85 5.14 -2.06
N MET A 104 -2.72 5.50 -2.65
CA MET A 104 -2.24 4.85 -3.85
C MET A 104 -0.73 4.71 -3.82
N VAL A 105 -0.23 3.62 -4.39
CA VAL A 105 1.20 3.38 -4.55
C VAL A 105 1.49 2.87 -5.95
N PHE A 106 2.64 3.24 -6.50
CA PHE A 106 3.14 2.58 -7.68
C PHE A 106 3.53 1.12 -7.34
N TRP A 107 2.73 0.17 -7.83
CA TRP A 107 2.99 -1.26 -7.66
C TRP A 107 4.08 -1.73 -8.63
N VAL A 108 5.24 -2.03 -8.07
CA VAL A 108 6.41 -2.46 -8.83
C VAL A 108 6.30 -3.95 -9.16
N LYS A 109 6.30 -4.27 -10.46
CA LYS A 109 6.33 -5.64 -10.98
C LYS A 109 7.73 -6.25 -10.72
N PRO A 110 7.83 -7.46 -10.13
CA PRO A 110 9.11 -8.14 -9.95
C PRO A 110 9.71 -8.50 -11.32
N LYS A 111 11.04 -8.42 -11.43
CA LYS A 111 11.76 -8.83 -12.65
C LYS A 111 11.75 -10.34 -12.84
N GLU A 112 11.84 -11.07 -11.73
CA GLU A 112 11.79 -12.52 -11.69
C GLU A 112 10.36 -12.98 -11.36
N PRO A 113 9.82 -13.98 -12.08
CA PRO A 113 8.53 -14.54 -11.75
C PRO A 113 8.47 -15.04 -10.31
N ASN A 114 7.32 -14.86 -9.66
CA ASN A 114 7.02 -15.40 -8.33
C ASN A 114 7.94 -14.93 -7.18
N ASN A 115 8.60 -13.77 -7.32
CA ASN A 115 9.50 -13.25 -6.30
C ASN A 115 8.73 -12.52 -5.18
N GLU A 116 8.24 -13.27 -4.21
CA GLU A 116 7.50 -12.73 -3.03
C GLU A 116 8.35 -11.76 -2.21
N LEU A 117 9.64 -12.05 -2.01
CA LEU A 117 10.52 -11.18 -1.22
C LEU A 117 10.62 -9.80 -1.86
N TYR A 118 10.76 -9.72 -3.19
CA TYR A 118 10.77 -8.45 -3.91
C TYR A 118 9.46 -7.67 -3.73
N LEU A 119 8.30 -8.34 -3.78
CA LEU A 119 7.02 -7.70 -3.50
C LEU A 119 6.95 -7.18 -2.07
N ALA A 120 7.50 -7.94 -1.12
CA ALA A 120 7.54 -7.57 0.28
C ALA A 120 8.40 -6.32 0.51
N GLU A 121 9.62 -6.31 -0.03
CA GLU A 121 10.59 -5.21 0.10
C GLU A 121 10.19 -3.94 -0.64
N LYS A 122 9.57 -4.05 -1.84
CA LYS A 122 9.27 -2.89 -2.69
C LYS A 122 7.86 -2.37 -2.54
N ASN A 123 6.88 -3.27 -2.41
CA ASN A 123 5.48 -2.88 -2.40
C ASN A 123 4.90 -2.86 -0.99
N CYS A 124 5.18 -3.86 -0.15
CA CYS A 124 4.60 -3.94 1.19
C CYS A 124 5.09 -2.80 2.09
N THR A 125 6.38 -2.47 2.04
CA THR A 125 6.98 -1.32 2.73
C THR A 125 6.30 -0.01 2.31
N THR A 126 6.14 0.22 1.01
CA THR A 126 5.46 1.38 0.42
C THR A 126 3.98 1.45 0.80
N VAL A 127 3.27 0.31 0.81
CA VAL A 127 1.87 0.24 1.27
C VAL A 127 1.78 0.62 2.74
N SER A 128 2.70 0.12 3.58
CA SER A 128 2.71 0.46 5.01
C SER A 128 2.96 1.94 5.25
N HIS A 129 3.78 2.59 4.41
CA HIS A 129 4.01 4.04 4.45
C HIS A 129 2.70 4.83 4.29
N GLU A 130 1.97 4.59 3.20
CA GLU A 130 0.72 5.31 2.95
C GLU A 130 -0.38 4.97 3.98
N ILE A 131 -0.41 3.72 4.47
CA ILE A 131 -1.31 3.34 5.57
C ILE A 131 -0.97 4.14 6.83
N LEU A 132 0.31 4.35 7.15
CA LEU A 132 0.70 5.15 8.32
C LEU A 132 0.20 6.59 8.23
N HIS A 133 0.29 7.22 7.06
CA HIS A 133 -0.28 8.55 6.86
C HIS A 133 -1.75 8.60 7.26
N GLU A 134 -2.55 7.66 6.73
CA GLU A 134 -3.99 7.65 6.99
C GLU A 134 -4.32 7.28 8.45
N GLN A 135 -3.62 6.29 9.03
CA GLN A 135 -3.88 5.87 10.41
C GLN A 135 -3.58 6.99 11.40
N LEU A 136 -2.44 7.66 11.25
CA LEU A 136 -2.05 8.78 12.12
C LEU A 136 -2.94 10.02 11.90
N ARG A 137 -3.38 10.28 10.66
CA ARG A 137 -4.36 11.33 10.36
C ARG A 137 -5.67 11.09 11.11
N GLN A 138 -6.20 9.88 11.04
CA GLN A 138 -7.43 9.49 11.75
C GLN A 138 -7.30 9.55 13.28
N MET A 139 -6.09 9.41 13.82
CA MET A 139 -5.80 9.63 15.25
C MET A 139 -5.71 11.12 15.62
N GLY A 140 -5.86 12.04 14.66
CA GLY A 140 -5.76 13.48 14.89
C GLY A 140 -4.33 14.01 15.03
N ARG A 141 -3.31 13.24 14.60
CA ARG A 141 -1.90 13.67 14.70
C ARG A 141 -1.59 14.76 13.68
N LYS A 142 -1.39 15.99 14.15
CA LYS A 142 -1.17 17.15 13.28
C LYS A 142 0.10 17.09 12.41
N LYS A 143 1.16 16.44 12.89
CA LYS A 143 2.47 16.36 12.21
C LYS A 143 2.76 14.98 11.61
N HIS A 144 1.73 14.17 11.40
CA HIS A 144 1.86 12.79 10.94
C HIS A 144 2.74 12.65 9.69
N ALA A 145 2.57 13.51 8.67
CA ALA A 145 3.36 13.42 7.45
C ALA A 145 4.87 13.53 7.71
N ARG A 146 5.28 14.48 8.57
CA ARG A 146 6.68 14.60 8.97
C ARG A 146 7.17 13.37 9.73
N GLU A 147 6.39 12.87 10.69
CA GLU A 147 6.75 11.68 11.48
C GLU A 147 6.96 10.46 10.57
N VAL A 148 6.06 10.23 9.62
CA VAL A 148 6.18 9.12 8.65
C VAL A 148 7.40 9.32 7.75
N HIS A 149 7.60 10.52 7.20
CA HIS A 149 8.74 10.79 6.31
C HIS A 149 10.10 10.67 7.02
N ASP A 150 10.19 11.10 8.29
CA ASP A 150 11.41 10.99 9.09
C ASP A 150 11.79 9.52 9.31
N ILE A 151 10.82 8.65 9.63
CA ILE A 151 11.03 7.20 9.77
C ILE A 151 11.38 6.56 8.42
N TRP A 152 10.66 6.92 7.35
CA TRP A 152 10.93 6.42 6.01
C TRP A 152 12.37 6.73 5.56
N THR A 153 12.83 7.94 5.85
CA THR A 153 14.20 8.37 5.56
C THR A 153 15.22 7.49 6.28
N LYS A 154 14.98 7.12 7.55
CA LYS A 154 15.86 6.20 8.29
C LYS A 154 15.92 4.83 7.63
N HIS A 155 14.81 4.32 7.12
CA HIS A 155 14.81 3.07 6.36
C HIS A 155 15.62 3.18 5.06
N LEU A 156 15.44 4.26 4.30
CA LEU A 156 16.17 4.46 3.03
C LEU A 156 17.68 4.57 3.20
N PHE A 157 18.14 5.10 4.34
CA PHE A 157 19.56 5.24 4.66
C PHE A 157 20.10 4.14 5.58
N GLU A 158 19.39 3.01 5.69
CA GLU A 158 19.80 1.82 6.46
C GLU A 158 20.08 2.13 7.95
N GLN A 159 19.46 3.18 8.48
CA GLN A 159 19.53 3.56 9.90
C GLN A 159 18.48 2.84 10.74
N LEU A 160 17.48 2.27 10.09
CA LEU A 160 16.38 1.54 10.71
C LEU A 160 15.93 0.40 9.79
N GLU A 161 15.87 -0.82 10.32
CA GLU A 161 15.37 -1.97 9.56
C GLU A 161 13.84 -1.97 9.51
N PHE A 162 13.28 -2.43 8.40
CA PHE A 162 11.85 -2.69 8.29
C PHE A 162 11.42 -3.83 9.24
N GLU A 163 10.20 -3.77 9.75
CA GLU A 163 9.64 -4.89 10.49
C GLU A 163 9.30 -6.04 9.53
N GLN A 164 9.70 -7.25 9.91
CA GLN A 164 9.58 -8.45 9.09
C GLN A 164 8.53 -9.39 9.64
N TYR A 165 7.67 -9.92 8.76
CA TYR A 165 6.56 -10.81 9.11
C TYR A 165 6.51 -12.04 8.20
N ASP A 166 6.19 -13.18 8.78
CA ASP A 166 6.01 -14.45 8.08
C ASP A 166 4.62 -14.60 7.45
N GLU A 167 4.36 -15.75 6.81
CA GLU A 167 3.07 -16.07 6.19
C GLU A 167 1.91 -16.19 7.18
N ASN A 168 2.20 -16.36 8.48
CA ASN A 168 1.23 -16.42 9.56
C ASN A 168 1.03 -15.05 10.24
N PHE A 169 1.58 -14.00 9.64
CA PHE A 169 1.54 -12.62 10.13
C PHE A 169 2.24 -12.43 11.49
N LYS A 170 3.24 -13.26 11.79
CA LYS A 170 4.07 -13.15 13.00
C LYS A 170 5.41 -12.54 12.68
N ARG A 171 5.95 -11.75 13.62
CA ARG A 171 7.30 -11.21 13.48
C ARG A 171 8.30 -12.34 13.33
N THR A 172 9.28 -12.18 12.44
CA THR A 172 10.25 -13.22 12.12
C THR A 172 11.62 -12.63 11.84
N ASP A 173 12.67 -13.38 12.19
CA ASP A 173 14.05 -13.14 11.77
C ASP A 173 14.44 -14.01 10.56
N GLY A 174 13.52 -14.86 10.09
CA GLY A 174 13.69 -15.70 8.91
C GLY A 174 13.33 -14.97 7.62
N LYS A 175 13.08 -15.73 6.53
CA LYS A 175 12.64 -15.14 5.26
C LYS A 175 11.27 -14.48 5.43
N PRO A 176 11.13 -13.15 5.25
CA PRO A 176 9.85 -12.48 5.40
C PRO A 176 8.92 -12.75 4.21
N MET A 177 7.62 -12.81 4.48
CA MET A 177 6.57 -12.73 3.47
C MET A 177 6.03 -11.30 3.34
N PHE A 178 6.04 -10.52 4.43
CA PHE A 178 5.60 -9.14 4.45
C PHE A 178 6.61 -8.28 5.19
N LEU A 179 6.76 -7.02 4.76
CA LEU A 179 7.54 -6.01 5.47
C LEU A 179 6.71 -4.75 5.67
N THR A 180 6.93 -4.07 6.79
CA THR A 180 6.32 -2.77 7.08
C THR A 180 7.37 -1.80 7.61
N MET A 181 7.07 -0.51 7.51
CA MET A 181 7.78 0.52 8.27
C MET A 181 7.78 0.18 9.76
N ASP A 182 8.88 0.53 10.41
CA ASP A 182 8.99 0.43 11.85
C ASP A 182 8.14 1.50 12.53
N THR A 183 7.40 1.08 13.55
CA THR A 183 6.41 1.92 14.23
C THR A 183 6.80 2.26 15.66
N ARG A 184 7.96 1.81 16.15
CA ARG A 184 8.37 1.98 17.55
C ARG A 184 8.53 3.46 17.93
N GLU A 185 9.01 4.28 16.99
CA GLU A 185 9.19 5.71 17.21
C GLU A 185 7.88 6.51 17.20
N LEU A 186 6.78 5.88 16.76
CA LEU A 186 5.48 6.55 16.65
C LEU A 186 4.72 6.59 17.98
N ASN A 187 5.13 5.90 19.05
CA ASN A 187 4.40 5.88 20.34
C ASN A 187 2.89 5.60 20.14
N LEU A 188 2.57 4.48 19.47
CA LEU A 188 1.21 4.06 19.13
C LEU A 188 0.52 3.32 20.27
#